data_AF-A0A1V1NSD9-F1
#
_entry.id   AF-A0A1V1NSD9-F1
#
_cell.length_a   1.000
_cell.length_b   1.000
_cell.length_c   1.000
_cell.angle_alpha   90.00
_cell.angle_beta   90.00
_cell.angle_gamma   90.00
#
_symmetry.space_group_name_H-M   'P 1'
#
loop_
_entity.id
_entity.type
_entity.pdbx_description
1 polymer ?
#
loop_
_entity_poly.entity_id
_entity_poly.type
_entity_poly.pdbx_seq_one_letter_code
_entity_poly.pdbx_strand_id
1 'polypeptide(L)'
;MNAEEDENELCFPHPLDTPYGDPFSEYSLSLSTGWHMLGSLITRNTPETDSEAALSVIFGFKNGTYMEVNEMKPTMGYWSNVIEDCMITLK
;
A
#
# COMPACT_ATOMS: atom_id res chain seq x y z
N MET A 1 -53.12 -27.88 21.73
CA MET A 1 -52.30 -29.02 21.30
C MET A 1 -51.93 -28.75 19.85
N ASN A 2 -50.85 -28.07 19.44
CA ASN A 2 -49.69 -27.34 20.00
C ASN A 2 -49.44 -26.21 18.94
N ALA A 3 -49.16 -24.94 19.22
CA ALA A 3 -47.92 -24.30 19.68
C ALA A 3 -46.63 -24.76 18.94
N GLU A 4 -45.79 -23.77 18.56
CA GLU A 4 -44.38 -23.83 18.10
C GLU A 4 -44.16 -24.20 16.60
N GLU A 5 -43.43 -23.46 15.75
CA GLU A 5 -42.39 -22.42 15.92
C GLU A 5 -42.31 -21.53 14.66
N ASP A 6 -42.47 -20.22 14.86
CA ASP A 6 -41.78 -19.17 14.09
C ASP A 6 -40.34 -19.09 14.62
N GLU A 7 -39.42 -18.44 13.90
CA GLU A 7 -38.01 -18.16 14.26
C GLU A 7 -36.95 -19.18 13.80
N ASN A 8 -36.48 -19.01 12.56
CA ASN A 8 -35.05 -18.87 12.35
C ASN A 8 -34.78 -18.10 11.04
N GLU A 9 -34.76 -16.78 11.18
CA GLU A 9 -33.63 -16.01 10.65
C GLU A 9 -32.38 -16.85 10.83
N LEU A 10 -31.67 -17.16 9.75
CA LEU A 10 -30.26 -16.81 9.63
C LEU A 10 -30.00 -16.83 8.13
N CYS A 11 -30.01 -15.65 7.51
CA CYS A 11 -29.25 -15.39 6.30
C CYS A 11 -27.77 -15.65 6.64
N PHE A 12 -27.39 -16.92 6.73
CA PHE A 12 -25.99 -17.30 6.69
C PHE A 12 -25.51 -16.95 5.29
N PRO A 13 -24.57 -16.01 5.11
CA PRO A 13 -23.92 -15.87 3.83
C PRO A 13 -23.25 -17.22 3.51
N HIS A 14 -23.52 -17.75 2.32
CA HIS A 14 -22.80 -18.90 1.79
C HIS A 14 -21.28 -18.63 1.90
N PRO A 15 -20.43 -19.63 2.17
CA PRO A 15 -19.01 -19.40 2.55
C PRO A 15 -18.08 -18.80 1.48
N LEU A 16 -18.57 -18.18 0.40
CA LEU A 16 -17.72 -17.80 -0.72
C LEU A 16 -17.71 -16.33 -1.11
N ASP A 17 -18.64 -15.51 -0.60
CA ASP A 17 -18.68 -14.09 -0.95
C ASP A 17 -18.33 -13.22 0.26
N THR A 18 -17.17 -13.46 0.85
CA THR A 18 -16.52 -12.34 1.53
C THR A 18 -16.12 -11.38 0.42
N PRO A 19 -16.49 -10.09 0.43
CA PRO A 19 -15.88 -9.12 -0.46
C PRO A 19 -14.43 -8.93 -0.02
N TYR A 20 -13.57 -9.89 -0.37
CA TYR A 20 -12.14 -9.64 -0.41
C TYR A 20 -11.96 -8.65 -1.55
N GLY A 21 -11.45 -7.45 -1.26
CA GLY A 21 -10.96 -6.58 -2.32
C GLY A 21 -9.91 -7.34 -3.11
N ASP A 22 -9.92 -7.21 -4.44
CA ASP A 22 -8.87 -7.77 -5.27
C ASP A 22 -7.52 -7.33 -4.71
N PRO A 23 -6.53 -8.25 -4.57
CA PRO A 23 -5.22 -7.89 -4.07
C PRO A 23 -4.66 -6.77 -4.94
N PHE A 24 -4.41 -5.64 -4.32
CA PHE A 24 -3.90 -4.47 -4.99
C PHE A 24 -2.47 -4.77 -5.46
N SER A 25 -2.31 -4.98 -6.76
CA SER A 25 -1.07 -5.52 -7.35
C SER A 25 -0.06 -4.45 -7.77
N GLU A 26 -0.51 -3.22 -8.01
CA GLU A 26 0.33 -2.15 -8.51
C GLU A 26 -0.33 -0.78 -8.31
N TYR A 27 0.46 0.20 -7.86
CA TYR A 27 0.09 1.62 -7.82
C TYR A 27 1.07 2.45 -8.62
N SER A 28 0.55 3.34 -9.46
CA SER A 28 1.36 4.37 -10.11
C SER A 28 0.88 5.76 -9.71
N LEU A 29 1.84 6.64 -9.42
CA LEU A 29 1.63 8.00 -8.97
C LEU A 29 2.50 8.96 -9.79
N SER A 30 1.94 10.09 -10.19
CA SER A 30 2.73 11.21 -10.71
C SER A 30 3.25 12.05 -9.54
N LEU A 31 4.57 12.13 -9.39
CA LEU A 31 5.23 12.96 -8.39
C LEU A 31 5.90 14.15 -9.07
N SER A 32 5.69 15.34 -8.54
CA SER A 32 6.44 16.53 -8.94
C SER A 32 7.81 16.56 -8.28
N THR A 33 8.69 17.43 -8.75
CA THR A 33 9.99 17.68 -8.12
C THR A 33 9.80 18.17 -6.67
N GLY A 34 10.54 17.58 -5.72
CA GLY A 34 10.47 17.92 -4.30
C GLY A 34 10.50 16.71 -3.36
N TRP A 35 10.11 16.94 -2.12
CA TRP A 35 10.01 15.91 -1.08
C TRP A 35 8.59 15.36 -0.99
N HIS A 36 8.46 14.04 -1.05
CA HIS A 36 7.19 13.32 -0.94
C HIS A 36 7.24 12.30 0.17
N MET A 37 6.13 12.15 0.89
CA MET A 37 5.96 11.06 1.84
C MET A 37 5.20 9.93 1.14
N LEU A 38 5.87 8.80 0.98
CA LEU A 38 5.26 7.55 0.55
C LEU A 38 4.75 6.80 1.78
N GLY A 39 3.46 6.49 1.77
CA GLY A 39 2.81 5.76 2.84
C GLY A 39 3.23 4.29 2.93
N SER A 40 2.66 3.61 3.91
CA SER A 40 2.87 2.19 4.12
C SER A 40 2.39 1.36 2.94
N LEU A 41 3.21 0.39 2.55
CA LEU A 41 2.86 -0.69 1.63
C LEU A 41 2.43 -1.95 2.39
N ILE A 42 1.74 -2.86 1.71
CA ILE A 42 1.35 -4.18 2.25
C ILE A 42 2.48 -5.19 1.98
N THR A 43 3.19 -5.02 0.87
CA THR A 43 4.30 -5.86 0.40
C THR A 43 5.63 -5.10 0.47
N ARG A 44 6.73 -5.85 0.38
CA ARG A 44 8.04 -5.25 0.16
C ARG A 44 8.10 -4.78 -1.29
N ASN A 45 8.60 -3.56 -1.49
CA ASN A 45 8.69 -3.00 -2.81
C ASN A 45 9.99 -2.21 -3.02
N THR A 46 10.50 -2.28 -4.24
CA THR A 46 11.50 -1.34 -4.73
C THR A 46 10.80 -0.41 -5.71
N PRO A 47 10.72 0.89 -5.42
CA PRO A 47 10.05 1.82 -6.32
C PRO A 47 10.76 1.86 -7.66
N GLU A 48 9.96 1.77 -8.72
CA GLU A 48 10.39 1.98 -10.09
C GLU A 48 9.92 3.35 -10.54
N THR A 49 10.73 4.05 -11.32
CA THR A 49 10.35 5.31 -11.96
C THR A 49 10.52 5.19 -13.47
N ASP A 50 9.73 5.95 -14.23
CA ASP A 50 9.87 6.10 -15.68
C ASP A 50 11.23 6.73 -16.08
N SER A 51 11.85 7.49 -15.19
CA SER A 51 13.23 7.97 -15.28
C SER A 51 14.01 7.54 -14.03
N GLU A 52 15.02 6.66 -14.18
CA GLU A 52 15.86 6.21 -13.04
C GLU A 52 16.53 7.38 -12.30
N ALA A 53 16.82 8.48 -13.01
CA ALA A 53 17.45 9.66 -12.43
C ALA A 53 16.48 10.52 -11.60
N ALA A 54 15.16 10.34 -11.74
CA ALA A 54 14.18 11.20 -11.09
C ALA A 54 14.10 10.98 -9.58
N LEU A 55 14.31 9.74 -9.10
CA LEU A 55 14.29 9.40 -7.68
C LEU A 55 15.70 9.46 -7.10
N SER A 56 16.01 10.54 -6.38
CA SER A 56 17.37 10.76 -5.88
C SER A 56 17.70 9.95 -4.63
N VAL A 57 16.79 9.90 -3.66
CA VAL A 57 17.03 9.22 -2.37
C VAL A 57 15.72 8.87 -1.68
N ILE A 58 15.73 7.78 -0.91
CA ILE A 58 14.61 7.36 -0.06
C ILE A 58 15.11 7.15 1.36
N PHE A 59 14.42 7.75 2.32
CA PHE A 59 14.71 7.61 3.75
C PHE A 59 13.60 6.83 4.45
N GLY A 60 14.00 5.77 5.16
CA GLY A 60 13.14 5.04 6.10
C GLY A 60 13.49 5.36 7.55
N PHE A 61 12.49 5.40 8.42
CA PHE A 61 12.72 5.58 9.86
C PHE A 61 13.00 4.24 10.54
N LYS A 62 14.16 4.11 11.19
CA LYS A 62 14.52 2.90 11.94
C LYS A 62 15.44 3.27 13.11
N ASN A 63 15.14 2.71 14.29
CA ASN A 63 15.91 2.91 15.52
C ASN A 63 16.07 4.39 15.92
N GLY A 64 15.05 5.22 15.73
CA GLY A 64 15.07 6.62 16.15
C GLY A 64 15.71 7.59 15.16
N THR A 65 16.17 7.11 14.00
CA THR A 65 16.80 7.95 12.97
C THR A 65 16.31 7.60 11.57
N TYR A 66 16.46 8.54 10.64
CA TYR A 66 16.26 8.30 9.22
C TYR A 66 17.53 7.73 8.59
N MET A 67 17.37 6.67 7.81
CA MET A 67 18.45 6.03 7.07
C MET A 67 18.04 5.84 5.62
N GLU A 68 19.00 5.99 4.72
CA GLU A 68 18.80 5.73 3.31
C GLU A 68 18.49 4.24 3.09
N VAL A 69 17.52 3.97 2.21
CA VAL A 69 17.08 2.62 1.88
C VAL A 69 16.81 2.51 0.39
N ASN A 70 17.03 1.32 -0.15
CA ASN A 70 16.67 0.98 -1.54
C ASN A 70 15.42 0.10 -1.62
N GLU A 71 14.91 -0.38 -0.47
CA GLU A 71 13.74 -1.24 -0.38
C GLU A 71 12.77 -0.68 0.66
N MET A 72 11.52 -0.53 0.25
CA MET A 72 10.40 -0.17 1.10
C MET A 72 9.82 -1.43 1.73
N LYS A 73 9.71 -1.44 3.05
CA LYS A 73 9.12 -2.52 3.83
C LYS A 73 7.66 -2.23 4.13
N PRO A 74 6.84 -3.29 4.30
CA PRO A 74 5.47 -3.14 4.76
C PRO A 74 5.40 -2.35 6.06
N THR A 75 4.24 -1.73 6.30
CA THR A 75 3.88 -1.04 7.55
C THR A 75 4.71 0.19 7.92
N MET A 76 5.55 0.69 7.01
CA MET A 76 6.47 1.81 7.23
C MET A 76 6.25 2.95 6.23
N GLY A 77 6.42 4.19 6.67
CA GLY A 77 6.44 5.37 5.80
C GLY A 77 7.85 5.76 5.38
N TYR A 78 7.98 6.34 4.19
CA TYR A 78 9.25 6.69 3.57
C TYR A 78 9.23 8.11 3.01
N TRP A 79 10.31 8.85 3.22
CA TRP A 79 10.52 10.14 2.56
C TRP A 79 11.34 9.94 1.29
N SER A 80 10.77 10.29 0.15
CA SER A 80 11.48 10.30 -1.13
C SER A 80 11.78 11.72 -1.58
N ASN A 81 12.99 11.93 -2.09
CA ASN A 81 13.34 13.15 -2.82
C ASN A 81 13.31 12.87 -4.32
N VAL A 82 12.46 13.62 -5.01
CA VAL A 82 12.27 13.58 -6.45
C VAL A 82 12.92 14.83 -7.04
N ILE A 83 13.87 14.65 -7.95
CA ILE A 83 14.63 15.77 -8.56
C ILE A 83 14.15 16.15 -9.96
N GLU A 84 13.26 15.35 -10.54
CA GLU A 84 12.58 15.58 -11.81
C GLU A 84 11.17 15.00 -11.71
N ASP A 85 10.17 15.66 -12.29
CA ASP A 85 8.79 15.15 -12.32
C ASP A 85 8.74 13.76 -12.97
N CYS A 86 8.16 12.77 -12.27
CA CYS A 86 8.21 11.38 -12.71
C CYS A 86 6.95 10.60 -12.32
N MET A 87 6.75 9.46 -12.98
CA MET A 87 5.78 8.46 -12.56
C MET A 87 6.48 7.39 -11.73
N ILE A 88 6.13 7.29 -10.44
CA ILE A 88 6.60 6.21 -9.57
C ILE A 88 5.60 5.06 -9.59
N THR A 89 6.11 3.84 -9.63
CA THR A 89 5.34 2.60 -9.64
C THR A 89 5.77 1.71 -8.48
N LEU A 90 4.79 1.27 -7.70
CA LEU A 90 4.92 0.40 -6.52
C LEU A 90 4.10 -0.88 -6.76
N LYS A 91 4.68 -2.05 -6.50
CA LYS A 91 4.17 -3.40 -6.76
C LYS A 91 4.18 -4.26 -5.49
#